data_AF-E0NNA6-F1
#
_entry.id   AF-E0NNA6-F1
#
_cell.length_a   1.000
_cell.length_b   1.000
_cell.length_c   1.000
_cell.angle_alpha   90.00
_cell.angle_beta   90.00
_cell.angle_gamma   90.00
#
_symmetry.space_group_name_H-M   'P 1'
#
loop_
_entity.id
_entity.type
_entity.pdbx_description
1 polymer ?
#
loop_
_entity_poly.entity_id
_entity_poly.type
_entity_poly.pdbx_seq_one_letter_code
_entity_poly.pdbx_strand_id
1 'polypeptide(L)'
;MQKTTVVEAYRKAIESLYTGKCSVTVRETAKDQVTKVSGLKEVTKFEDIPCRLSFSSGKNTDEEFTTSSESTFTLFVAPEIDIPLNSKIKVTQNNYEFNIQNTKLKSYASHNEYLCVEFTRWA
;
A
#
# COMPACT_ATOMS: atom_id res chain seq x y z
N MET A 1 22.94 21.32 -5.25
CA MET A 1 21.90 21.95 -6.10
C MET A 1 21.49 21.07 -7.27
N GLN A 2 22.37 20.71 -8.22
CA GLN A 2 21.98 19.89 -9.39
C GLN A 2 21.31 18.54 -9.06
N LYS A 3 21.79 17.82 -8.04
CA LYS A 3 21.19 16.54 -7.59
C LYS A 3 19.75 16.69 -7.08
N THR A 4 19.41 17.81 -6.45
CA THR A 4 18.08 18.07 -5.89
C THR A 4 17.07 18.35 -7.00
N THR A 5 17.44 19.14 -8.01
CA THR A 5 16.58 19.47 -9.16
C THR A 5 16.23 18.23 -9.99
N VAL A 6 17.16 17.28 -10.14
CA VAL A 6 16.89 16.01 -10.85
C VAL A 6 15.89 15.15 -10.07
N VAL A 7 16.01 15.07 -8.74
CA VAL A 7 15.07 14.32 -7.89
C VAL A 7 13.67 14.93 -7.95
N GLU A 8 13.54 16.25 -7.95
CA GLU A 8 12.26 16.96 -8.08
C GLU A 8 11.58 16.68 -9.43
N ALA A 9 12.32 16.75 -10.53
CA ALA A 9 11.79 16.44 -11.85
C ALA A 9 11.33 14.98 -11.94
N TYR A 10 12.11 14.05 -11.37
CA TYR A 10 11.77 12.64 -11.34
C TYR A 10 10.54 12.36 -10.46
N ARG A 11 10.44 13.01 -9.30
CA ARG A 11 9.24 12.95 -8.44
C ARG A 11 7.99 13.41 -9.19
N LYS A 12 8.05 14.59 -9.84
CA LYS A 12 6.92 15.09 -10.67
C LYS A 12 6.50 14.10 -11.74
N ALA A 13 7.46 13.46 -12.43
CA ALA A 13 7.15 12.46 -13.45
C ALA A 13 6.44 11.24 -12.86
N ILE A 14 6.90 10.72 -11.72
CA ILE A 14 6.25 9.58 -11.04
C ILE A 14 4.85 9.95 -10.53
N GLU A 15 4.72 11.07 -9.83
CA GLU A 15 3.44 11.53 -9.27
C GLU A 15 2.42 11.84 -10.38
N SER A 16 2.86 12.22 -11.59
CA SER A 16 1.94 12.37 -12.73
C SER A 16 1.23 11.08 -13.14
N LEU A 17 1.73 9.92 -12.69
CA LEU A 17 1.15 8.61 -12.93
C LEU A 17 0.21 8.16 -11.79
N TYR A 18 0.02 8.98 -10.75
CA TYR A 18 -0.87 8.68 -9.64
C TYR A 18 -2.32 8.94 -10.05
N THR A 19 -2.92 7.95 -10.69
CA THR A 19 -4.32 7.99 -11.14
C THR A 19 -5.29 7.45 -10.11
N GLY A 20 -4.79 7.01 -8.94
CA GLY A 20 -5.59 6.45 -7.86
C GLY A 20 -5.45 7.22 -6.56
N LYS A 21 -6.29 6.85 -5.60
CA LYS A 21 -6.22 7.25 -4.21
C LYS A 21 -6.18 6.04 -3.31
N CYS A 22 -5.46 6.10 -2.20
CA CYS A 22 -5.49 5.05 -1.20
C CYS A 22 -5.75 5.57 0.21
N SER A 23 -6.43 4.73 0.99
CA SER A 23 -6.69 4.93 2.41
C SER A 23 -6.09 3.76 3.18
N VAL A 24 -5.40 4.08 4.27
CA VAL A 24 -4.62 3.13 5.06
C VAL A 24 -5.25 2.96 6.42
N THR A 25 -5.57 1.72 6.75
CA THR A 25 -6.06 1.31 8.07
C THR A 25 -5.04 0.40 8.73
N VAL A 26 -4.69 0.73 9.96
CA VAL A 26 -3.81 -0.09 10.81
C VAL A 26 -4.61 -0.73 11.93
N ARG A 27 -4.11 -1.84 12.47
CA ARG A 27 -4.71 -2.49 13.64
C ARG A 27 -3.80 -2.28 14.85
N GLU A 28 -4.27 -1.50 15.82
CA GLU A 28 -3.50 -1.12 17.00
C GLU A 28 -4.15 -1.64 18.28
N THR A 29 -3.33 -1.95 19.29
CA THR A 29 -3.80 -2.33 20.62
C THR A 29 -4.20 -1.08 21.38
N ALA A 30 -5.50 -0.95 21.70
CA ALA A 30 -6.03 0.13 22.51
C ALA A 30 -6.58 -0.41 23.82
N LYS A 31 -6.27 0.27 24.93
CA LYS A 31 -6.80 -0.06 26.26
C LYS A 31 -8.10 0.69 26.49
N ASP A 32 -9.15 -0.05 26.83
CA ASP A 32 -10.41 0.53 27.29
C ASP A 32 -10.19 1.23 28.65
N GLN A 33 -10.56 2.49 28.75
CA GLN A 33 -10.28 3.29 29.94
C GLN A 33 -11.13 2.88 31.15
N VAL A 34 -12.31 2.30 30.89
CA VAL A 34 -13.31 1.88 31.88
C VAL A 34 -13.05 0.44 32.31
N THR A 35 -12.98 -0.50 31.36
CA THR A 35 -12.82 -1.93 31.66
C THR A 35 -11.36 -2.35 31.85
N LYS A 36 -10.40 -1.48 31.49
CA LYS A 36 -8.94 -1.76 31.48
C LYS A 36 -8.54 -2.92 30.57
N VAL A 37 -9.45 -3.47 29.76
CA VAL A 37 -9.18 -4.52 28.79
C VAL A 37 -8.52 -3.92 27.55
N SER A 38 -7.45 -4.55 27.07
CA SER A 38 -6.81 -4.19 25.81
C SER A 38 -7.45 -4.97 24.66
N GLY A 39 -7.83 -4.26 23.60
CA GLY A 39 -8.39 -4.85 22.39
C GLY A 39 -7.76 -4.26 21.15
N LEU A 40 -7.77 -5.03 20.06
CA LEU A 40 -7.31 -4.56 18.76
C LEU A 40 -8.41 -3.69 18.13
N LYS A 41 -8.04 -2.48 17.70
CA LYS A 41 -8.93 -1.54 17.00
C LYS A 41 -8.33 -1.15 15.65
N GLU A 42 -9.20 -0.99 14.66
CA GLU A 42 -8.83 -0.40 13.37
C GLU A 42 -8.74 1.13 13.52
N VAL A 43 -7.66 1.70 13.02
CA VAL A 43 -7.41 3.15 13.01
C VAL A 43 -7.02 3.56 11.60
N THR A 44 -7.71 4.52 11.01
CA THR A 44 -7.33 5.11 9.73
C THR A 44 -6.13 6.04 9.95
N LYS A 45 -5.00 5.72 9.33
CA LYS A 45 -3.75 6.49 9.43
C LYS A 45 -3.60 7.51 8.29
N PHE A 46 -4.04 7.13 7.09
CA PHE A 46 -4.07 8.00 5.91
C PHE A 46 -5.41 7.85 5.20
N GLU A 47 -5.92 8.93 4.64
CA GLU A 47 -7.20 8.97 3.94
C GLU A 47 -7.02 9.65 2.57
N ASP A 48 -7.46 8.94 1.52
CA ASP A 48 -7.58 9.43 0.15
C ASP A 48 -6.30 10.07 -0.44
N ILE A 49 -5.12 9.57 -0.05
CA ILE A 49 -3.85 10.08 -0.54
C ILE A 49 -3.58 9.64 -1.99
N PRO A 50 -2.97 10.49 -2.84
CA PRO A 50 -2.61 10.12 -4.21
C PRO A 50 -1.67 8.91 -4.26
N CYS A 51 -1.95 7.97 -5.16
CA CYS A 51 -1.13 6.79 -5.35
C CYS A 51 -1.25 6.24 -6.77
N ARG A 52 -0.39 5.26 -7.08
CA ARG A 52 -0.56 4.37 -8.24
C ARG A 52 -0.47 2.93 -7.78
N LEU A 53 -1.41 2.10 -8.21
CA LEU A 53 -1.33 0.65 -8.08
C LEU A 53 -0.91 0.04 -9.41
N SER A 54 0.20 -0.69 -9.38
CA SER A 54 0.69 -1.50 -10.51
C SER A 54 0.47 -2.98 -10.23
N PHE A 55 0.19 -3.74 -11.29
CA PHE A 55 -0.08 -5.17 -11.24
C PHE A 55 1.11 -5.93 -11.83
N SER A 56 1.56 -6.99 -11.16
CA SER A 56 2.49 -7.96 -11.75
C SER A 56 1.84 -9.34 -11.80
N SER A 57 1.80 -9.91 -13.00
CA SER A 57 1.38 -11.30 -13.19
C SER A 57 2.48 -12.23 -12.71
N GLY A 58 2.21 -13.07 -11.70
CA GLY A 58 3.07 -14.21 -11.40
C GLY A 58 3.02 -15.20 -12.57
N LYS A 59 4.17 -15.79 -12.95
CA LYS A 59 4.18 -16.91 -13.90
C LYS A 59 3.73 -18.17 -13.16
N ASN A 60 2.59 -18.74 -13.57
CA ASN A 60 2.24 -20.10 -13.20
C ASN A 60 3.22 -21.04 -13.93
N THR A 61 4.19 -21.57 -13.19
CA THR A 61 4.96 -22.74 -13.63
C THR A 61 4.52 -23.83 -12.68
N ASP A 62 3.53 -24.61 -13.09
CA ASP A 62 3.34 -26.02 -12.77
C ASP A 62 1.94 -26.42 -13.24
N GLU A 63 1.92 -27.32 -14.22
CA GLU A 63 0.74 -28.06 -14.61
C GLU A 63 0.38 -29.00 -13.45
N GLU A 64 -0.91 -29.04 -13.10
CA GLU A 64 -1.52 -29.90 -12.08
C GLU A 64 -1.68 -29.28 -10.67
N PHE A 65 -2.96 -29.18 -10.27
CA PHE A 65 -3.54 -28.65 -9.02
C PHE A 65 -3.82 -27.14 -8.89
N THR A 66 -5.11 -26.87 -8.73
CA THR A 66 -5.76 -25.57 -8.49
C THR A 66 -5.25 -24.90 -7.22
N THR A 67 -4.68 -23.69 -7.29
CA THR A 67 -4.87 -22.66 -6.25
C THR A 67 -4.40 -21.30 -6.75
N SER A 68 -5.18 -20.27 -6.42
CA SER A 68 -5.08 -18.85 -6.82
C SER A 68 -3.68 -18.39 -7.25
N SER A 69 -3.56 -17.89 -8.48
CA SER A 69 -2.45 -17.04 -8.86
C SER A 69 -2.40 -15.85 -7.88
N GLU A 70 -1.47 -15.87 -6.92
CA GLU A 70 -1.28 -14.78 -5.98
C GLU A 70 -0.94 -13.51 -6.78
N SER A 71 -1.94 -12.65 -6.94
CA SER A 71 -1.75 -11.38 -7.62
C SER A 71 -0.84 -10.53 -6.74
N THR A 72 0.33 -10.20 -7.28
CA THR A 72 1.28 -9.32 -6.61
C THR A 72 1.07 -7.91 -7.12
N PHE A 73 0.99 -6.96 -6.19
CA PHE A 73 0.79 -5.56 -6.51
C PHE A 73 1.99 -4.74 -6.04
N THR A 74 2.28 -3.65 -6.73
CA THR A 74 3.21 -2.62 -6.24
C THR A 74 2.44 -1.32 -6.10
N LEU A 75 2.33 -0.83 -4.87
CA LEU A 75 1.73 0.46 -4.54
C LEU A 75 2.82 1.53 -4.49
N PHE A 76 2.64 2.60 -5.27
CA PHE A 76 3.52 3.75 -5.31
C PHE A 76 2.85 4.93 -4.59
N VAL A 77 3.58 5.56 -3.66
CA VAL A 77 3.13 6.75 -2.92
C VAL A 77 4.29 7.76 -2.79
N ALA A 78 3.96 8.99 -2.42
CA ALA A 78 4.96 10.02 -2.16
C ALA A 78 5.97 9.59 -1.06
N PRO A 79 7.23 10.05 -1.11
CA PRO A 79 8.31 9.53 -0.26
C PRO A 79 8.12 9.84 1.23
N GLU A 80 7.38 10.89 1.56
CA GLU A 80 6.98 11.23 2.94
C GLU A 80 5.86 10.35 3.52
N ILE A 81 5.21 9.52 2.70
CA ILE A 81 4.14 8.64 3.16
C ILE A 81 4.75 7.34 3.70
N ASP A 82 4.80 7.24 5.02
CA ASP A 82 5.26 6.07 5.75
C ASP A 82 4.09 5.20 6.25
N ILE A 83 3.69 4.25 5.40
CA ILE A 83 2.67 3.24 5.68
C ILE A 83 3.31 2.09 6.48
N PRO A 84 2.84 1.80 7.71
CA PRO A 84 3.30 0.66 8.48
C PRO A 84 3.12 -0.65 7.71
N LEU A 85 4.05 -1.60 7.83
CA LEU A 85 3.88 -2.92 7.22
C LEU A 85 2.67 -3.65 7.80
N ASN A 86 2.04 -4.51 6.99
CA ASN A 86 0.81 -5.24 7.33
C ASN A 86 -0.40 -4.33 7.58
N SER A 87 -0.43 -3.14 6.99
CA SER A 87 -1.61 -2.29 6.97
C SER A 87 -2.60 -2.78 5.93
N LYS A 88 -3.90 -2.65 6.22
CA LYS A 88 -4.97 -2.78 5.23
C LYS A 88 -5.00 -1.49 4.41
N ILE A 89 -5.00 -1.63 3.09
CA ILE A 89 -5.00 -0.50 2.17
C ILE A 89 -6.15 -0.68 1.20
N LYS A 90 -7.06 0.29 1.19
CA LYS A 90 -8.09 0.41 0.15
C LYS A 90 -7.56 1.34 -0.92
N VAL A 91 -7.50 0.89 -2.17
CA VAL A 91 -7.12 1.70 -3.33
C VAL A 91 -8.31 1.86 -4.25
N THR A 92 -8.59 3.09 -4.67
CA THR A 92 -9.53 3.40 -5.75
C THR A 92 -8.74 3.95 -6.93
N GLN A 93 -8.74 3.24 -8.07
CA GLN A 93 -8.00 3.63 -9.28
C GLN A 93 -8.87 3.34 -10.51
N ASN A 94 -9.06 4.34 -11.38
CA ASN A 94 -9.88 4.22 -12.60
C ASN A 94 -11.30 3.66 -12.35
N ASN A 95 -11.95 4.06 -11.26
CA ASN A 95 -13.27 3.57 -10.80
C ASN A 95 -13.32 2.10 -10.32
N TYR A 96 -12.17 1.45 -10.15
CA TYR A 96 -12.07 0.14 -9.51
C TYR A 96 -11.53 0.25 -8.09
N GLU A 97 -12.00 -0.61 -7.21
CA GLU A 97 -11.53 -0.71 -5.83
C GLU A 97 -10.71 -1.99 -5.62
N PHE A 98 -9.59 -1.87 -4.90
CA PHE A 98 -8.72 -2.98 -4.53
C PHE A 98 -8.45 -2.92 -3.03
N ASN A 99 -8.59 -4.06 -2.35
CA ASN A 99 -8.21 -4.21 -0.94
C ASN A 99 -6.92 -5.02 -0.89
N ILE A 100 -5.83 -4.39 -0.45
CA ILE A 100 -4.50 -4.98 -0.44
C ILE A 100 -3.83 -4.81 0.93
N GLN A 101 -2.81 -5.61 1.18
CA GLN A 101 -1.95 -5.52 2.35
C GLN A 101 -0.50 -5.35 1.92
N ASN A 102 0.20 -4.36 2.48
CA ASN A 102 1.61 -4.17 2.20
C ASN A 102 2.49 -5.15 3.00
N THR A 103 3.52 -5.69 2.35
CA THR A 103 4.43 -6.69 2.91
C THR A 103 5.88 -6.22 2.95
N LYS A 104 6.30 -5.34 2.04
CA LYS A 104 7.68 -4.83 1.98
C LYS A 104 7.74 -3.41 1.44
N LEU A 105 8.57 -2.57 2.05
CA LEU A 105 8.88 -1.20 1.60
C LEU A 105 10.20 -1.16 0.82
N LYS A 106 10.21 -0.43 -0.29
CA LYS A 106 11.41 0.13 -0.92
C LYS A 106 11.25 1.65 -0.94
N SER A 107 12.19 2.37 -0.33
CA SER A 107 12.13 3.84 -0.25
C SER A 107 13.17 4.47 -1.18
N TYR A 108 12.72 5.47 -1.94
CA TYR A 108 13.54 6.27 -2.83
C TYR A 108 13.37 7.76 -2.47
N ALA A 109 14.32 8.59 -2.87
CA ALA A 109 14.24 10.04 -2.63
C ALA A 109 13.02 10.71 -3.28
N SER A 110 12.40 10.08 -4.29
CA SER A 110 11.26 10.62 -5.05
C SER A 110 9.92 9.94 -4.73
N HIS A 111 9.89 8.74 -4.16
CA HIS A 111 8.68 7.96 -3.90
C HIS A 111 8.99 6.73 -3.03
N ASN A 112 7.95 6.14 -2.46
CA ASN A 112 8.00 4.82 -1.82
C ASN A 112 7.25 3.79 -2.68
N GLU A 113 7.77 2.57 -2.72
CA GLU A 113 7.10 1.40 -3.30
C GLU A 113 6.79 0.38 -2.22
N TYR A 114 5.54 -0.08 -2.16
CA TYR A 114 5.13 -1.18 -1.31
C TYR A 114 4.78 -2.40 -2.15
N LEU A 115 5.48 -3.50 -1.93
CA LEU A 115 4.99 -4.81 -2.39
C LEU A 115 3.74 -5.14 -1.59
N CYS A 116 2.68 -5.55 -2.27
CA CYS A 116 1.41 -5.87 -1.65
C CYS A 116 0.82 -7.17 -2.19
N VAL A 117 -0.04 -7.76 -1.38
CA VAL A 117 -0.89 -8.92 -1.70
C VAL A 117 -2.36 -8.55 -1.48
N GLU A 118 -3.28 -9.38 -1.93
CA GLU A 118 -4.70 -9.19 -1.64
C GLU A 118 -4.97 -9.27 -0.13
N PHE A 119 -5.74 -8.32 0.41
CA PHE A 119 -6.15 -8.36 1.81
C PHE A 119 -7.44 -9.16 1.95
N THR A 120 -7.36 -10.31 2.61
CA THR A 120 -8.53 -11.18 2.86
C THR A 120 -9.11 -10.94 4.25
N ARG A 121 -8.25 -10.89 5.28
CA ARG A 121 -8.62 -10.66 6.68
C ARG A 121 -7.40 -10.26 7.50
N TRP A 122 -7.65 -9.69 8.68
CA TRP A 122 -6.62 -9.58 9.70
C TRP A 122 -6.19 -10.97 10.19
N ALA A 123 -4.90 -11.10 10.49
CA ALA A 123 -4.39 -12.21 11.28
C ALA A 123 -5.01 -12.24 12.68
#